data_AF-A0A936SEN5-F1
#
_entry.id   AF-A0A936SEN5-F1
#
_cell.length_a   1.000
_cell.length_b   1.000
_cell.length_c   1.000
_cell.angle_alpha   90.00
_cell.angle_beta   90.00
_cell.angle_gamma   90.00
#
_symmetry.space_group_name_H-M   'P 1'
#
loop_
_entity.id
_entity.type
_entity.pdbx_description
1 polymer ?
#
loop_
_entity_poly.entity_id
_entity_poly.type
_entity_poly.pdbx_seq_one_letter_code
_entity_poly.pdbx_strand_id
1 'polypeptide(L)'
;MNRSIFLPRLLTSFFMIAMFAATGLAQSDTRPTPDRDLDITLQVLTATTDPVATNDIPANLLPIAKHLKAELRIANLRLAGTYVGRTSTSGGFEYKSISESLLPVADGEPPTFFEWSLNGIRMGSGGIYAQSFRFGSRIAVKTTGLVAESGKSVPIFNYEWIGLNTGRIGIPEDQPIVLGSLSLPKNNSTLFLILTVRGGPVAI
;
A
#
# COMPACT_ATOMS: atom_id res chain seq x y z
N MET A 1 -29.64 -44.24 83.77
CA MET A 1 -30.18 -45.50 83.21
C MET A 1 -30.89 -45.16 81.90
N ASN A 2 -30.36 -45.62 80.74
CA ASN A 2 -31.03 -45.73 79.42
C ASN A 2 -31.61 -44.44 78.76
N ARG A 3 -31.50 -44.16 77.45
CA ARG A 3 -31.12 -44.94 76.26
C ARG A 3 -30.98 -44.02 75.02
N SER A 4 -30.03 -44.38 74.13
CA SER A 4 -30.03 -44.30 72.63
C SER A 4 -30.50 -43.01 71.94
N ILE A 5 -29.67 -42.22 71.23
CA ILE A 5 -28.99 -42.45 69.92
C ILE A 5 -29.92 -42.95 68.79
N PHE A 6 -30.18 -42.10 67.78
CA PHE A 6 -29.79 -42.24 66.35
C PHE A 6 -30.70 -41.39 65.41
N LEU A 7 -30.07 -40.46 64.67
CA LEU A 7 -30.55 -39.80 63.42
C LEU A 7 -30.95 -40.82 62.33
N PRO A 8 -31.54 -40.50 61.13
CA PRO A 8 -31.54 -39.22 60.37
C PRO A 8 -32.90 -38.91 59.66
N ARG A 9 -33.13 -37.78 58.97
CA ARG A 9 -32.90 -37.54 57.53
C ARG A 9 -33.46 -36.12 57.23
N LEU A 10 -32.67 -35.14 56.77
CA LEU A 10 -32.22 -34.92 55.40
C LEU A 10 -33.40 -34.71 54.42
N LEU A 11 -33.91 -33.47 54.32
CA LEU A 11 -34.58 -32.96 53.13
C LEU A 11 -34.70 -31.42 53.22
N THR A 12 -33.60 -30.74 52.89
CA THR A 12 -33.61 -29.30 52.68
C THR A 12 -32.92 -29.01 51.35
N SER A 13 -33.52 -28.09 50.59
CA SER A 13 -32.94 -27.41 49.43
C SER A 13 -33.05 -28.13 48.09
N PHE A 14 -34.16 -27.89 47.39
CA PHE A 14 -34.16 -27.85 45.93
C PHE A 14 -35.28 -26.94 45.42
N PHE A 15 -35.09 -25.62 45.47
CA PHE A 15 -35.88 -24.68 44.66
C PHE A 15 -35.12 -23.34 44.51
N MET A 16 -34.02 -23.37 43.78
CA MET A 16 -33.46 -22.18 43.13
C MET A 16 -32.75 -22.62 41.86
N ILE A 17 -33.00 -21.87 40.79
CA ILE A 17 -32.33 -21.80 39.48
C ILE A 17 -33.34 -22.04 38.37
N ALA A 18 -34.01 -20.95 37.98
CA ALA A 18 -34.54 -20.74 36.64
C ALA A 18 -34.74 -19.23 36.41
N MET A 19 -33.64 -18.47 36.44
CA MET A 19 -33.59 -17.16 35.80
C MET A 19 -32.47 -17.22 34.76
N PHE A 20 -32.77 -17.85 33.62
CA PHE A 20 -31.98 -17.63 32.42
C PHE A 20 -32.26 -16.19 31.98
N ALA A 21 -31.35 -15.29 32.34
CA ALA A 21 -31.24 -14.01 31.67
C ALA A 21 -30.90 -14.30 30.20
N ALA A 22 -31.92 -14.24 29.34
CA ALA A 22 -31.71 -14.16 27.91
C ALA A 22 -31.08 -12.79 27.62
N THR A 23 -29.76 -12.69 27.75
CA THR A 23 -29.00 -11.66 27.04
C THR A 23 -29.10 -12.01 25.57
N GLY A 24 -30.17 -11.52 24.92
CA GLY A 24 -30.23 -11.44 23.48
C GLY A 24 -29.00 -10.67 23.04
N LEU A 25 -28.03 -11.39 22.47
CA LEU A 25 -27.00 -10.78 21.66
C LEU A 25 -27.76 -10.09 20.53
N ALA A 26 -27.86 -8.77 20.61
CA ALA A 26 -28.16 -7.94 19.46
C ALA A 26 -26.99 -8.17 18.49
N GLN A 27 -27.13 -9.23 17.68
CA GLN A 27 -26.30 -9.48 16.53
C GLN A 27 -26.60 -8.32 15.59
N SER A 28 -25.78 -7.28 15.68
CA SER A 28 -25.78 -6.19 14.71
C SER A 28 -25.56 -6.84 13.36
N ASP A 29 -26.65 -6.93 12.61
CA ASP A 29 -26.73 -7.42 11.26
C ASP A 29 -26.01 -6.39 10.39
N THR A 30 -24.68 -6.38 10.47
CA THR A 30 -23.83 -5.59 9.60
C THR A 30 -24.00 -6.20 8.22
N ARG A 31 -24.99 -5.68 7.47
CA ARG A 31 -25.16 -6.00 6.06
C ARG A 31 -23.77 -5.90 5.41
N PRO A 32 -23.32 -6.95 4.71
CA PRO A 32 -22.09 -6.87 3.93
C PRO A 32 -22.18 -5.62 3.06
N THR A 33 -21.18 -4.74 3.16
CA THR A 33 -21.08 -3.60 2.25
C THR A 33 -21.05 -4.16 0.84
N PRO A 34 -21.94 -3.73 -0.07
CA PRO A 34 -22.01 -4.29 -1.41
C PRO A 34 -20.65 -4.13 -2.10
N ASP A 35 -20.23 -5.17 -2.83
CA ASP A 35 -18.96 -5.13 -3.53
C ASP A 35 -19.02 -4.06 -4.63
N ARG A 36 -18.02 -3.19 -4.67
CA ARG A 36 -17.95 -2.07 -5.61
C ARG A 36 -16.67 -2.17 -6.42
N ASP A 37 -16.77 -1.89 -7.71
CA ASP A 37 -15.59 -1.70 -8.57
C ASP A 37 -14.82 -0.47 -8.10
N LEU A 38 -13.50 -0.56 -8.08
CA LEU A 38 -12.59 0.52 -7.73
C LEU A 38 -11.59 0.71 -8.86
N ASP A 39 -11.44 1.94 -9.33
CA ASP A 39 -10.37 2.36 -10.21
C ASP A 39 -9.22 2.88 -9.35
N ILE A 40 -8.03 2.32 -9.56
CA ILE A 40 -6.82 2.66 -8.82
C ILE A 40 -5.84 3.32 -9.78
N THR A 41 -5.26 4.44 -9.36
CA THR A 41 -4.20 5.13 -10.10
C THR A 41 -3.02 5.38 -9.18
N LEU A 42 -1.85 4.82 -9.51
CA LEU A 42 -0.57 5.15 -8.91
C LEU A 42 0.19 6.09 -9.85
N GLN A 43 0.39 7.33 -9.42
CA GLN A 43 1.23 8.32 -10.09
C GLN A 43 2.55 8.42 -9.36
N VAL A 44 3.66 8.38 -10.11
CA VAL A 44 5.00 8.49 -9.56
C VAL A 44 5.58 9.84 -9.97
N LEU A 45 5.86 10.71 -9.01
CA LEU A 45 6.62 11.93 -9.25
C LEU A 45 8.09 11.69 -8.93
N THR A 46 8.99 12.37 -9.65
CA THR A 46 10.42 12.35 -9.34
C THR A 46 10.92 13.77 -9.10
N ALA A 47 11.68 13.96 -8.02
CA ALA A 47 12.45 15.17 -7.79
C ALA A 47 13.68 15.17 -8.68
N THR A 48 13.89 16.28 -9.39
CA THR A 48 15.06 16.48 -10.23
C THR A 48 15.71 17.82 -9.93
N THR A 49 17.04 17.85 -10.02
CA THR A 49 17.85 19.07 -9.94
C THR A 49 18.11 19.67 -11.31
N ASP A 50 17.65 19.03 -12.39
CA ASP A 50 17.82 19.52 -13.75
C ASP A 50 16.95 20.77 -13.96
N PRO A 51 17.55 21.95 -14.24
CA PRO A 51 16.82 23.19 -14.45
C PRO A 51 16.06 23.23 -15.78
N VAL A 52 16.35 22.31 -16.71
CA VAL A 52 15.72 22.23 -18.03
C VAL A 52 14.54 21.26 -18.03
N ALA A 53 14.36 20.48 -16.97
CA ALA A 53 13.26 19.52 -16.88
C ALA A 53 11.89 20.22 -16.91
N THR A 54 11.10 19.95 -17.95
CA THR A 54 9.75 20.47 -18.09
C THR A 54 8.88 19.95 -16.95
N ASN A 55 8.22 20.86 -16.26
CA ASN A 55 7.35 20.57 -15.12
C ASN A 55 5.99 20.06 -15.63
N ASP A 56 5.96 18.84 -16.18
CA ASP A 56 4.76 18.19 -16.70
C ASP A 56 4.04 17.44 -15.59
N ILE A 57 3.37 18.20 -14.71
CA ILE A 57 2.60 17.67 -13.59
C ILE A 57 1.11 17.80 -13.92
N PRO A 58 0.36 16.68 -13.93
CA PRO A 58 -1.10 16.71 -14.10
C PRO A 58 -1.80 17.63 -13.12
N ALA A 59 -2.89 18.27 -13.57
CA ALA A 59 -3.62 19.27 -12.79
C ALA A 59 -4.07 18.75 -11.40
N ASN A 60 -4.48 17.47 -11.31
CA ASN A 60 -4.91 16.85 -10.06
C ASN A 60 -3.78 16.72 -9.02
N LEU A 61 -2.51 16.78 -9.46
CA LEU A 61 -1.33 16.67 -8.59
C LEU A 61 -0.72 18.02 -8.21
N LEU A 62 -1.18 19.14 -8.78
CA LEU A 62 -0.62 20.46 -8.51
C LEU A 62 -0.63 20.84 -7.01
N PRO A 63 -1.68 20.56 -6.21
CA PRO A 63 -1.67 20.86 -4.78
C PRO A 63 -0.60 20.07 -4.02
N ILE A 64 -0.49 18.76 -4.30
CA ILE A 64 0.53 17.89 -3.71
C ILE A 64 1.93 18.34 -4.12
N ALA A 65 2.14 18.63 -5.40
CA ALA A 65 3.42 19.09 -5.91
C ALA A 65 3.86 20.39 -5.23
N LYS A 66 2.95 21.36 -5.06
CA LYS A 66 3.24 22.60 -4.32
C LYS A 66 3.64 22.32 -2.88
N HIS A 67 2.91 21.44 -2.18
CA HIS A 67 3.23 21.07 -0.80
C HIS A 67 4.60 20.38 -0.69
N LEU A 68 4.87 19.39 -1.55
CA LEU A 68 6.16 18.69 -1.57
C LEU A 68 7.33 19.64 -1.86
N LYS A 69 7.17 20.57 -2.81
CA LYS A 69 8.20 21.59 -3.10
C LYS A 69 8.47 22.50 -1.90
N ALA A 70 7.42 22.93 -1.20
CA ALA A 70 7.54 23.82 -0.04
C ALA A 70 8.20 23.11 1.15
N GLU A 71 7.75 21.91 1.51
CA GLU A 71 8.23 21.18 2.68
C GLU A 71 9.65 20.63 2.49
N LEU A 72 9.91 20.03 1.32
CA LEU A 72 11.17 19.32 1.07
C LEU A 72 12.20 20.15 0.30
N ARG A 73 11.89 21.42 0.02
CA ARG A 73 12.74 22.36 -0.74
C ARG A 73 13.17 21.82 -2.11
N ILE A 74 12.26 21.12 -2.77
CA ILE A 74 12.49 20.54 -4.11
C ILE A 74 12.32 21.63 -5.17
N ALA A 75 13.33 21.83 -6.01
CA ALA A 75 13.25 22.78 -7.11
C ALA A 75 12.23 22.33 -8.17
N ASN A 76 12.46 21.14 -8.74
CA ASN A 76 11.67 20.61 -9.84
C ASN A 76 11.11 19.23 -9.49
N LEU A 77 9.84 19.03 -9.83
CA LEU A 77 9.15 17.76 -9.80
C LEU A 77 8.68 17.48 -11.23
N ARG A 78 8.62 16.21 -11.62
CA ARG A 78 7.99 15.81 -12.88
C ARG A 78 7.28 14.47 -12.72
N LEU A 79 6.30 14.20 -13.56
CA LEU A 79 5.68 12.88 -13.64
C LEU A 79 6.66 11.89 -14.28
N ALA A 80 6.99 10.83 -13.55
CA ALA A 80 7.82 9.73 -14.03
C ALA A 80 6.99 8.59 -14.63
N GLY A 81 5.75 8.42 -14.16
CA GLY A 81 4.84 7.40 -14.69
C GLY A 81 3.46 7.45 -14.05
N THR A 82 2.48 6.88 -14.76
CA THR A 82 1.12 6.68 -14.27
C THR A 82 0.74 5.23 -14.51
N TYR A 83 0.28 4.55 -13.46
CA TYR A 83 -0.14 3.15 -13.50
C TYR A 83 -1.59 3.08 -13.06
N VAL A 84 -2.43 2.52 -13.91
CA VAL A 84 -3.87 2.41 -13.67
C VAL A 84 -4.27 0.95 -13.55
N GLY A 85 -5.30 0.70 -12.74
CA GLY A 85 -5.80 -0.64 -12.45
C GLY A 85 -7.24 -0.61 -11.99
N ARG A 86 -7.90 -1.76 -12.02
CA ARG A 86 -9.24 -1.95 -11.46
C ARG A 86 -9.22 -3.12 -10.49
N THR A 87 -9.97 -3.01 -9.41
CA THR A 87 -10.18 -4.09 -8.43
C THR A 87 -11.56 -3.92 -7.79
N SER A 88 -11.93 -4.78 -6.84
CA SER A 88 -13.15 -4.63 -6.06
C SER A 88 -12.86 -4.37 -4.59
N THR A 89 -13.89 -3.99 -3.84
CA THR A 89 -13.80 -3.70 -2.39
C THR A 89 -13.54 -4.90 -1.49
N SER A 90 -13.44 -6.10 -2.08
CA SER A 90 -13.02 -7.34 -1.40
C SER A 90 -11.71 -7.90 -1.96
N GLY A 91 -11.15 -7.26 -3.00
CA GLY A 91 -10.01 -7.74 -3.76
C GLY A 91 -8.66 -7.19 -3.32
N GLY A 92 -7.67 -7.52 -4.15
CA GLY A 92 -6.35 -6.90 -4.16
C GLY A 92 -6.01 -6.43 -5.57
N PHE A 93 -4.95 -5.66 -5.68
CA PHE A 93 -4.40 -5.22 -6.95
C PHE A 93 -2.89 -5.49 -6.93
N GLU A 94 -2.36 -6.04 -8.01
CA GLU A 94 -0.93 -6.22 -8.21
C GLU A 94 -0.58 -5.79 -9.65
N TYR A 95 0.50 -5.05 -9.77
CA TYR A 95 1.07 -4.64 -11.04
C TYR A 95 2.56 -4.93 -11.06
N LYS A 96 3.03 -5.50 -12.17
CA LYS A 96 4.44 -5.80 -12.43
C LYS A 96 4.78 -5.29 -13.82
N SER A 97 5.92 -4.62 -13.94
CA SER A 97 6.36 -4.10 -15.22
C SER A 97 7.88 -3.95 -15.29
N ILE A 98 8.35 -3.91 -16.52
CA ILE A 98 9.73 -3.62 -16.89
C ILE A 98 9.72 -2.16 -17.34
N SER A 99 10.39 -1.27 -16.60
CA SER A 99 10.49 0.13 -16.97
C SER A 99 11.82 0.42 -17.63
N GLU A 100 11.75 1.09 -18.77
CA GLU A 100 12.85 1.92 -19.28
C GLU A 100 12.79 3.36 -18.72
N SER A 101 11.74 3.72 -17.96
CA SER A 101 11.20 5.09 -17.90
C SER A 101 11.08 5.72 -16.49
N LEU A 102 11.27 4.99 -15.38
CA LEU A 102 11.27 5.64 -14.05
C LEU A 102 12.51 6.53 -13.84
N LEU A 103 13.59 6.21 -14.54
CA LEU A 103 14.83 6.97 -14.63
C LEU A 103 15.27 6.98 -16.09
N PRO A 104 15.91 8.07 -16.59
CA PRO A 104 16.56 8.02 -17.89
C PRO A 104 17.67 6.96 -17.85
N VAL A 105 17.47 5.86 -18.59
CA VAL A 105 18.43 4.77 -18.73
C VAL A 105 19.45 5.18 -19.80
N ALA A 106 20.74 5.15 -19.47
CA ALA A 106 21.79 5.38 -20.46
C ALA A 106 21.90 4.16 -21.40
N ASP A 107 22.26 4.39 -22.66
CA ASP A 107 22.43 3.30 -23.64
C ASP A 107 23.35 2.20 -23.11
N GLY A 108 22.86 0.96 -23.13
CA GLY A 108 23.58 -0.22 -22.64
C GLY A 108 23.44 -0.49 -21.14
N GLU A 109 22.63 0.27 -20.40
CA GLU A 109 22.24 -0.11 -19.04
C GLU A 109 21.14 -1.19 -19.06
N PRO A 110 21.22 -2.19 -18.17
CA PRO A 110 20.18 -3.21 -18.03
C PRO A 110 18.86 -2.62 -17.48
N PRO A 111 17.72 -3.27 -17.76
CA PRO A 111 16.40 -2.74 -17.42
C PRO A 111 16.16 -2.68 -15.91
N THR A 112 15.23 -1.80 -15.51
CA THR A 112 14.73 -1.76 -14.13
C THR A 112 13.37 -2.43 -14.05
N PHE A 113 13.19 -3.31 -13.08
CA PHE A 113 11.90 -3.95 -12.82
C PHE A 113 11.20 -3.22 -11.69
N PHE A 114 9.88 -3.11 -11.75
CA PHE A 114 9.11 -2.61 -10.63
C PHE A 114 7.81 -3.36 -10.46
N GLU A 115 7.37 -3.42 -9.22
CA GLU A 115 6.15 -4.08 -8.78
C GLU A 115 5.47 -3.20 -7.74
N TRP A 116 4.14 -3.17 -7.76
CA TRP A 116 3.41 -2.61 -6.64
C TRP A 116 2.10 -3.36 -6.44
N SER A 117 1.63 -3.37 -5.20
CA SER A 117 0.39 -4.01 -4.83
C SER A 117 -0.33 -3.29 -3.72
N LEU A 118 -1.65 -3.45 -3.73
CA LEU A 118 -2.59 -2.97 -2.73
C LEU A 118 -3.44 -4.16 -2.30
N ASN A 119 -3.41 -4.53 -1.03
CA ASN A 119 -4.10 -5.73 -0.53
C ASN A 119 -5.09 -5.41 0.59
N GLY A 120 -6.10 -6.27 0.71
CA GLY A 120 -7.09 -6.18 1.77
C GLY A 120 -7.87 -4.88 1.72
N ILE A 121 -8.28 -4.48 0.51
CA ILE A 121 -9.07 -3.27 0.31
C ILE A 121 -10.44 -3.49 0.95
N ARG A 122 -10.95 -2.47 1.64
CA ARG A 122 -12.26 -2.50 2.33
C ARG A 122 -12.85 -1.10 2.34
N MET A 123 -14.18 -0.99 2.28
CA MET A 123 -14.88 0.25 2.58
C MET A 123 -15.30 0.28 4.05
N GLY A 124 -15.18 1.45 4.68
CA GLY A 124 -15.71 1.73 6.00
C GLY A 124 -16.36 3.10 6.06
N SER A 125 -16.88 3.48 7.22
CA SER A 125 -17.57 4.76 7.44
C SER A 125 -16.73 6.01 7.15
N GLY A 126 -15.39 5.88 7.17
CA GLY A 126 -14.45 6.97 6.88
C GLY A 126 -13.75 6.91 5.52
N GLY A 127 -14.21 6.06 4.60
CA GLY A 127 -13.66 5.93 3.24
C GLY A 127 -13.10 4.55 2.94
N ILE A 128 -12.11 4.50 2.04
CA ILE A 128 -11.48 3.27 1.58
C ILE A 128 -10.26 2.99 2.47
N TYR A 129 -10.05 1.74 2.83
CA TYR A 129 -8.87 1.29 3.57
C TYR A 129 -8.20 0.16 2.80
N ALA A 130 -6.88 0.11 2.85
CA ALA A 130 -6.12 -1.07 2.45
C ALA A 130 -5.30 -1.58 3.62
N GLN A 131 -5.16 -2.90 3.73
CA GLN A 131 -4.36 -3.53 4.79
C GLN A 131 -2.87 -3.36 4.55
N SER A 132 -2.44 -3.37 3.29
CA SER A 132 -1.06 -3.13 2.92
C SER A 132 -0.94 -2.49 1.55
N PHE A 133 0.07 -1.65 1.43
CA PHE A 133 0.60 -1.17 0.18
C PHE A 133 2.08 -1.56 0.08
N ARG A 134 2.47 -2.14 -1.04
CA ARG A 134 3.86 -2.44 -1.34
C ARG A 134 4.24 -1.81 -2.67
N PHE A 135 5.39 -1.15 -2.69
CA PHE A 135 6.07 -0.76 -3.91
C PHE A 135 7.49 -1.31 -3.85
N GLY A 136 7.97 -1.88 -4.95
CA GLY A 136 9.31 -2.43 -5.05
C GLY A 136 9.89 -2.18 -6.43
N SER A 137 11.20 -2.01 -6.49
CA SER A 137 11.95 -1.97 -7.73
C SER A 137 13.24 -2.78 -7.60
N ARG A 138 13.60 -3.49 -8.66
CA ARG A 138 14.90 -4.14 -8.79
C ARG A 138 15.73 -3.31 -9.76
N ILE A 139 16.73 -2.64 -9.21
CA ILE A 139 17.63 -1.77 -9.95
C ILE A 139 18.96 -2.48 -10.18
N ALA A 140 19.53 -2.32 -11.36
CA ALA A 140 20.84 -2.84 -11.65
C ALA A 140 21.94 -1.90 -11.14
N VAL A 141 22.82 -2.44 -10.32
CA VAL A 141 24.00 -1.78 -9.78
C VAL A 141 25.22 -2.32 -10.51
N LYS A 142 26.00 -1.41 -11.10
CA LYS A 142 27.24 -1.75 -11.80
C LYS A 142 28.31 -2.05 -10.75
N THR A 143 28.83 -3.28 -10.77
CA THR A 143 29.98 -3.68 -9.97
C THR A 143 31.25 -3.69 -10.82
N THR A 144 32.41 -3.67 -10.16
CA THR A 144 33.71 -3.65 -10.83
C THR A 144 33.83 -4.88 -11.72
N GLY A 145 33.97 -4.66 -13.02
CA GLY A 145 34.03 -5.72 -14.03
C GLY A 145 35.36 -6.47 -14.01
N LEU A 146 35.33 -7.73 -14.43
CA LEU A 146 36.55 -8.49 -14.71
C LEU A 146 37.23 -7.89 -15.95
N VAL A 147 38.56 -7.75 -15.89
CA VAL A 147 39.36 -7.39 -17.06
C VAL A 147 39.49 -8.65 -17.91
N ALA A 148 38.87 -8.65 -19.09
CA ALA A 148 39.01 -9.76 -20.04
C ALA A 148 40.47 -9.87 -20.52
N GLU A 149 40.88 -11.04 -21.04
CA GLU A 149 42.23 -11.25 -21.62
C GLU A 149 42.59 -10.25 -22.73
N SER A 150 41.59 -9.60 -23.35
CA SER A 150 41.76 -8.52 -24.34
C SER A 150 42.04 -7.13 -23.72
N GLY A 151 42.14 -7.02 -22.40
CA GLY A 151 42.29 -5.76 -21.67
C GLY A 151 41.01 -4.92 -21.55
N LYS A 152 39.89 -5.36 -22.16
CA LYS A 152 38.60 -4.66 -22.05
C LYS A 152 37.87 -5.10 -20.77
N SER A 153 37.43 -4.12 -19.98
CA SER A 153 36.58 -4.36 -18.80
C SER A 153 35.13 -4.59 -19.25
N VAL A 154 34.56 -5.74 -18.88
CA VAL A 154 33.15 -6.06 -19.11
C VAL A 154 32.37 -5.71 -17.83
N PRO A 155 31.37 -4.81 -17.88
CA PRO A 155 30.61 -4.46 -16.68
C PRO A 155 29.80 -5.65 -16.19
N ILE A 156 29.84 -5.91 -14.88
CA ILE A 156 28.96 -6.87 -14.21
C ILE A 156 27.84 -6.07 -13.54
N PHE A 157 26.61 -6.54 -13.66
CA PHE A 157 25.44 -5.90 -13.07
C PHE A 157 24.80 -6.84 -12.04
N ASN A 158 24.62 -6.35 -10.82
CA ASN A 158 23.88 -7.03 -9.76
C ASN A 158 22.55 -6.31 -9.53
N TYR A 159 21.47 -7.03 -9.31
CA TYR A 159 20.18 -6.43 -9.02
C TYR A 159 19.96 -6.27 -7.52
N GLU A 160 19.69 -5.04 -7.11
CA GLU A 160 19.35 -4.71 -5.73
C GLU A 160 17.86 -4.36 -5.63
N TRP A 161 17.21 -4.89 -4.59
CA TRP A 161 15.81 -4.57 -4.31
C TRP A 161 15.73 -3.31 -3.45
N ILE A 162 14.92 -2.37 -3.90
CA ILE A 162 14.54 -1.17 -3.17
C ILE A 162 13.02 -1.10 -3.11
N GLY A 163 12.45 -0.50 -2.07
CA GLY A 163 11.00 -0.42 -2.00
C GLY A 163 10.46 0.23 -0.74
N LEU A 164 9.14 0.34 -0.72
CA LEU A 164 8.33 0.85 0.37
C LEU A 164 7.29 -0.22 0.72
N ASN A 165 7.12 -0.48 2.01
CA ASN A 165 6.03 -1.30 2.51
C ASN A 165 5.31 -0.53 3.61
N THR A 166 4.04 -0.26 3.39
CA THR A 166 3.18 0.44 4.33
C THR A 166 2.08 -0.52 4.78
N GLY A 167 1.81 -0.53 6.08
CA GLY A 167 0.70 -1.28 6.66
C GLY A 167 -0.65 -0.65 6.32
N ARG A 168 -1.57 -0.67 7.28
CA ARG A 168 -2.93 -0.15 7.07
C ARG A 168 -2.91 1.31 6.65
N ILE A 169 -3.45 1.61 5.47
CA ILE A 169 -3.60 2.96 4.95
C ILE A 169 -5.09 3.32 4.80
N GLY A 170 -5.42 4.55 5.17
CA GLY A 170 -6.70 5.17 4.85
C GLY A 170 -6.58 5.96 3.56
N ILE A 171 -7.52 5.76 2.65
CA ILE A 171 -7.52 6.35 1.32
C ILE A 171 -8.83 7.12 1.15
N PRO A 172 -8.78 8.47 1.12
CA PRO A 172 -9.94 9.26 0.77
C PRO A 172 -10.35 8.96 -0.66
N GLU A 173 -11.65 8.78 -0.88
CA GLU A 173 -12.18 8.53 -2.22
C GLU A 173 -11.99 9.77 -3.10
N ASP A 174 -11.60 9.54 -4.35
CA ASP A 174 -11.39 10.58 -5.38
C ASP A 174 -10.34 11.64 -5.04
N GLN A 175 -9.48 11.38 -4.06
CA GLN A 175 -8.43 12.31 -3.65
C GLN A 175 -7.05 11.64 -3.72
N PRO A 176 -6.06 12.30 -4.34
CA PRO A 176 -4.70 11.79 -4.36
C PRO A 176 -4.07 11.90 -2.98
N ILE A 177 -3.37 10.86 -2.55
CA ILE A 177 -2.59 10.83 -1.30
C ILE A 177 -1.14 10.46 -1.56
N VAL A 178 -0.22 11.05 -0.79
CA VAL A 178 1.19 10.65 -0.80
C VAL A 178 1.36 9.44 0.11
N LEU A 179 1.74 8.30 -0.46
CA LEU A 179 2.01 7.07 0.29
C LEU A 179 3.40 7.06 0.92
N GLY A 180 4.34 7.76 0.30
CA GLY A 180 5.72 7.85 0.77
C GLY A 180 6.67 8.27 -0.35
N SER A 181 7.96 8.23 -0.02
CA SER A 181 9.04 8.56 -0.93
C SER A 181 10.13 7.50 -0.92
N LEU A 182 10.83 7.34 -2.04
CA LEU A 182 11.94 6.40 -2.20
C LEU A 182 13.14 7.12 -2.83
N SER A 183 14.28 7.12 -2.15
CA SER A 183 15.52 7.66 -2.70
C SER A 183 16.21 6.63 -3.59
N LEU A 184 16.67 7.06 -4.76
CA LEU A 184 17.30 6.22 -5.76
C LEU A 184 18.83 6.39 -5.71
N PRO A 185 19.61 5.29 -5.70
CA PRO A 185 21.05 5.36 -5.47
C PRO A 185 21.85 5.89 -6.67
N LYS A 186 21.34 5.75 -7.91
CA LYS A 186 22.12 6.12 -9.11
C LYS A 186 22.22 7.62 -9.36
N ASN A 187 21.19 8.39 -9.03
CA ASN A 187 21.05 9.77 -9.49
C ASN A 187 20.58 10.74 -8.39
N ASN A 188 20.68 10.33 -7.12
CA ASN A 188 20.20 11.09 -5.96
C ASN A 188 18.78 11.65 -6.14
N SER A 189 17.96 11.00 -6.97
CA SER A 189 16.58 11.42 -7.21
C SER A 189 15.67 10.75 -6.20
N THR A 190 14.62 11.46 -5.82
CA THR A 190 13.60 10.95 -4.90
C THR A 190 12.32 10.73 -5.68
N LEU A 191 11.79 9.51 -5.63
CA LEU A 191 10.45 9.19 -6.09
C LEU A 191 9.44 9.54 -5.00
N PHE A 192 8.29 10.06 -5.40
CA PHE A 192 7.10 10.20 -4.57
C PHE A 192 6.00 9.34 -5.16
N LEU A 193 5.37 8.55 -4.31
CA LEU A 193 4.29 7.64 -4.70
C LEU A 193 2.96 8.27 -4.32
N ILE A 194 2.15 8.60 -5.33
CA ILE A 194 0.84 9.22 -5.15
C ILE A 194 -0.25 8.23 -5.58
N LEU A 195 -1.13 7.86 -4.66
CA LEU A 195 -2.24 6.95 -4.91
C LEU A 195 -3.55 7.73 -4.98
N THR A 196 -4.35 7.45 -6.00
CA THR A 196 -5.75 7.88 -6.08
C THR A 196 -6.61 6.63 -6.23
N VAL A 197 -7.68 6.54 -5.46
CA VAL A 197 -8.70 5.49 -5.63
C VAL A 197 -10.04 6.15 -5.85
N ARG A 198 -10.71 5.76 -6.92
CA ARG A 198 -12.05 6.19 -7.30
C ARG A 198 -12.97 4.99 -7.25
N GLY A 199 -14.11 5.12 -6.61
CA GLY A 199 -15.11 4.07 -6.71
C GLY A 199 -15.88 4.18 -8.04
N GLY A 200 -16.03 3.06 -8.72
CA GLY A 200 -16.90 2.91 -9.88
C GLY A 200 -18.38 3.07 -9.52
N PRO A 201 -19.28 3.04 -10.51
CA PRO A 201 -20.71 3.08 -10.26
C PRO A 201 -21.13 1.93 -9.33
N VAL A 202 -22.04 2.21 -8.39
CA VAL A 202 -22.65 1.18 -7.55
C VAL A 202 -23.54 0.34 -8.47
N ALA A 203 -23.28 -0.96 -8.58
CA ALA A 203 -24.20 -1.88 -9.25
C ALA A 203 -25.53 -1.88 -8.45
N ILE A 204 -26.59 -1.39 -9.08
CA ILE A 204 -27.94 -1.26 -8.50
C ILE A 204 -28.70 -2.57 -8.69
#